data_AF-A0A929JXI8-F1
#
_entry.id   AF-A0A929JXI8-F1
#
_cell.length_a   1.000
_cell.length_b   1.000
_cell.length_c   1.000
_cell.angle_alpha   90.00
_cell.angle_beta   90.00
_cell.angle_gamma   90.00
#
_symmetry.space_group_name_H-M   'P 1'
#
loop_
_entity.id
_entity.type
_entity.pdbx_description
1 polymer ?
#
loop_
_entity_poly.entity_id
_entity_poly.type
_entity_poly.pdbx_seq_one_letter_code
_entity_poly.pdbx_strand_id
1 'polypeptide(L)'
;METRDWLNEFTTLKQVNPNNPFTVPVGYFDDLRERTLSLKNLDDITARQAGFTVPENYFEELNGNISSRITVAGSLSVENTGFILPDNYFDELSNNIQSRISIEEAAGSESVGFEVPEGYFENLQQNITARISIEEAVTADEPFAVPAGYFEKLNAAILSKTVDADEQPQQTEQQPAQQRGVVRRFISSGVYRYAAAACVTIAIGATFFLNRDTHSAATQANPQHADSFLHSRLSNIPLNEIRGYAEQNLDASETQSYISENVSDEELLDYINTEL
;
A
#
# COMPACT_ATOMS: atom_id res chain seq x y z
N MET A 1 -53.08 47.04 -10.92
CA MET A 1 -53.56 45.85 -11.64
C MET A 1 -53.77 46.22 -13.12
N GLU A 2 -52.76 46.82 -13.74
CA GLU A 2 -52.75 47.30 -15.13
C GLU A 2 -51.33 47.02 -15.65
N THR A 3 -51.12 45.98 -16.47
CA THR A 3 -49.82 45.68 -17.10
C THR A 3 -49.92 44.58 -18.15
N ARG A 4 -51.05 44.49 -18.86
CA ARG A 4 -51.27 43.47 -19.91
C ARG A 4 -51.75 44.05 -21.24
N ASP A 5 -51.71 45.37 -21.43
CA ASP A 5 -52.17 46.03 -22.66
C ASP A 5 -51.36 45.61 -23.90
N TRP A 6 -50.10 45.22 -23.71
CA TRP A 6 -49.22 44.67 -24.75
C TRP A 6 -49.72 43.37 -25.39
N LEU A 7 -50.60 42.61 -24.72
CA LEU A 7 -51.25 41.42 -25.32
C LEU A 7 -52.22 41.79 -26.44
N ASN A 8 -52.70 43.04 -26.50
CA ASN A 8 -53.53 43.51 -27.59
C ASN A 8 -52.72 43.88 -28.85
N GLU A 9 -51.44 44.20 -28.67
CA GLU A 9 -50.51 44.53 -29.75
C GLU A 9 -49.99 43.26 -30.46
N PHE A 10 -49.87 42.15 -29.73
CA PHE A 10 -49.42 40.86 -30.28
C PHE A 10 -50.50 39.79 -30.15
N THR A 11 -51.42 39.74 -31.13
CA THR A 11 -52.57 38.83 -31.16
C THR A 11 -52.21 37.34 -31.13
N THR A 12 -51.01 36.98 -31.60
CA THR A 12 -50.46 35.60 -31.55
C THR A 12 -50.24 35.11 -30.12
N LEU A 13 -49.97 36.00 -29.17
CA LEU A 13 -49.71 35.64 -27.78
C LEU A 13 -51.00 35.33 -27.00
N LYS A 14 -52.17 35.67 -27.56
CA LYS A 14 -53.48 35.25 -27.02
C LYS A 14 -53.78 33.77 -27.27
N GLN A 15 -53.07 33.13 -28.20
CA GLN A 15 -53.21 31.71 -28.51
C GLN A 15 -52.38 30.80 -27.61
N VAL A 16 -51.39 31.36 -26.90
CA VAL A 16 -50.55 30.64 -25.95
C VAL A 16 -51.24 30.66 -24.59
N ASN A 17 -51.21 29.54 -23.87
CA ASN A 17 -51.82 29.41 -22.54
C ASN A 17 -51.45 30.62 -21.66
N PRO A 18 -52.43 31.35 -21.09
CA PRO A 18 -52.16 32.54 -20.27
C PRO A 18 -51.39 32.23 -18.98
N ASN A 19 -51.36 30.96 -18.57
CA ASN A 19 -50.52 30.48 -17.48
C ASN A 19 -49.08 30.34 -17.99
N ASN A 20 -48.19 31.16 -17.44
CA ASN A 20 -46.76 31.09 -17.73
C ASN A 20 -46.22 29.71 -17.30
N PRO A 21 -45.78 28.84 -18.25
CA PRO A 21 -45.21 27.53 -17.92
C PRO A 21 -43.82 27.64 -17.28
N PHE A 22 -43.19 28.82 -17.33
CA PHE A 22 -41.88 29.08 -16.75
C PHE A 22 -42.05 29.65 -15.34
N THR A 23 -42.38 28.77 -14.38
CA THR A 23 -42.34 29.10 -12.96
C THR A 23 -40.99 28.73 -12.40
N VAL A 24 -40.27 29.72 -11.86
CA VAL A 24 -39.09 29.44 -11.05
C VAL A 24 -39.51 29.15 -9.61
N PRO A 25 -38.76 28.32 -8.86
CA PRO A 25 -38.97 28.12 -7.44
C PRO A 25 -38.98 29.43 -6.66
N VAL A 26 -39.72 29.47 -5.55
CA VAL A 26 -39.71 30.62 -4.64
C VAL A 26 -38.27 30.84 -4.14
N GLY A 27 -37.81 32.10 -4.09
CA GLY A 27 -36.42 32.44 -3.69
C GLY A 27 -35.36 32.29 -4.79
N TYR A 28 -35.70 31.76 -5.98
CA TYR A 28 -34.72 31.54 -7.06
C TYR A 28 -33.88 32.77 -7.39
N PHE A 29 -34.50 33.96 -7.46
CA PHE A 29 -33.79 35.21 -7.78
C PHE A 29 -33.13 35.86 -6.57
N ASP A 30 -33.54 35.52 -5.35
CA ASP A 30 -32.95 36.03 -4.12
C ASP A 30 -31.56 35.42 -3.93
N ASP A 31 -31.44 34.10 -4.14
CA ASP A 31 -30.19 33.34 -4.01
C ASP A 31 -29.28 33.47 -5.24
N LEU A 32 -29.83 33.88 -6.39
CA LEU A 32 -29.09 33.95 -7.66
C LEU A 32 -27.86 34.86 -7.57
N ARG A 33 -27.98 35.98 -6.83
CA ARG A 33 -26.87 36.92 -6.65
C ARG A 33 -25.71 36.27 -5.89
N GLU A 34 -26.01 35.61 -4.78
CA GLU A 34 -25.00 34.93 -3.95
C GLU A 34 -24.37 33.76 -4.69
N ARG A 35 -25.19 32.97 -5.39
CA ARG A 35 -24.70 31.85 -6.22
C ARG A 35 -23.78 32.32 -7.34
N THR A 36 -24.10 33.44 -7.98
CA THR A 36 -23.26 34.02 -9.04
C THR A 36 -21.91 34.52 -8.48
N LEU A 37 -21.92 35.16 -7.31
CA LEU A 37 -20.69 35.61 -6.63
C LEU A 37 -19.83 34.43 -6.16
N SER A 38 -20.45 33.38 -5.63
CA SER A 38 -19.76 32.14 -5.23
C SER A 38 -19.09 31.47 -6.42
N LEU A 39 -19.79 31.34 -7.56
CA LEU A 39 -19.22 30.78 -8.79
C LEU A 39 -18.07 31.61 -9.35
N LYS A 40 -18.18 32.94 -9.34
CA LYS A 40 -17.08 33.84 -9.75
C LYS A 40 -15.85 33.64 -8.86
N ASN A 41 -16.04 33.52 -7.54
CA ASN A 41 -14.93 33.31 -6.62
C ASN A 41 -14.30 31.92 -6.81
N LEU A 42 -15.10 30.90 -7.14
CA LEU A 42 -14.60 29.57 -7.49
C LEU A 42 -13.75 29.62 -8.77
N ASP A 43 -14.20 30.35 -9.78
CA ASP A 43 -13.44 30.56 -11.03
C ASP A 43 -12.12 31.30 -10.77
N ASP A 44 -12.14 32.34 -9.93
CA ASP A 44 -10.94 33.06 -9.48
C ASP A 44 -9.98 32.15 -8.67
N ILE A 45 -10.49 31.12 -7.98
CA ILE A 45 -9.67 30.12 -7.25
C ILE A 45 -9.08 29.10 -8.24
N THR A 46 -9.86 28.58 -9.18
CA THR A 46 -9.38 27.64 -10.22
C THR A 46 -8.44 28.30 -11.23
N ALA A 47 -8.51 29.63 -11.39
CA ALA A 47 -7.55 30.39 -12.20
C ALA A 47 -6.22 30.65 -11.45
N ARG A 48 -6.23 30.64 -10.10
CA ARG A 48 -5.05 30.91 -9.26
C ARG A 48 -4.30 29.65 -8.85
N GLN A 49 -4.99 28.54 -8.66
CA GLN A 49 -4.36 27.23 -8.64
C GLN A 49 -4.19 26.81 -10.09
N ALA A 50 -2.95 26.75 -10.58
CA ALA A 50 -2.69 25.97 -11.78
C ALA A 50 -3.43 24.63 -11.60
N GLY A 51 -4.34 24.31 -12.52
CA GLY A 51 -5.19 23.12 -12.40
C GLY A 51 -4.35 21.88 -12.12
N PHE A 52 -4.98 20.77 -11.71
CA PHE A 52 -4.24 19.53 -11.44
C PHE A 52 -3.35 19.14 -12.62
N THR A 53 -2.06 19.42 -12.51
CA THR A 53 -1.04 19.04 -13.49
C THR A 53 -0.54 17.67 -13.10
N VAL A 54 -0.61 16.73 -14.04
CA VAL A 54 0.08 15.46 -13.86
C VAL A 54 1.60 15.71 -13.88
N PRO A 55 2.39 14.92 -13.12
CA PRO A 55 3.83 14.95 -13.22
C PRO A 55 4.33 14.73 -14.65
N GLU A 56 5.52 15.24 -14.94
CA GLU A 56 6.22 14.96 -16.19
C GLU A 56 6.32 13.43 -16.40
N ASN A 57 6.10 12.96 -17.63
CA ASN A 57 6.13 11.54 -18.04
C ASN A 57 5.05 10.62 -17.42
N TYR A 58 4.08 11.14 -16.66
CA TYR A 58 2.99 10.33 -16.08
C TYR A 58 2.33 9.40 -17.11
N PHE A 59 1.97 9.92 -18.28
CA PHE A 59 1.30 9.13 -19.32
C PHE A 59 2.24 8.18 -20.07
N GLU A 60 3.52 8.52 -20.16
CA GLU A 60 4.53 7.66 -20.80
C GLU A 60 4.79 6.42 -19.95
N GLU A 61 4.86 6.61 -18.62
CA GLU A 61 5.09 5.54 -17.66
C GLU A 61 3.82 4.78 -17.28
N LEU A 62 2.63 5.36 -17.47
CA LEU A 62 1.35 4.78 -17.07
C LEU A 62 1.16 3.37 -17.65
N ASN A 63 1.43 3.19 -18.94
CA ASN A 63 1.24 1.91 -19.62
C ASN A 63 2.21 0.84 -19.09
N GLY A 64 3.47 1.21 -18.83
CA GLY A 64 4.48 0.33 -18.25
C GLY A 64 4.13 -0.06 -16.81
N ASN A 65 3.71 0.92 -16.01
CA ASN A 65 3.28 0.72 -14.62
C ASN A 65 2.07 -0.19 -14.51
N ILE A 66 1.05 -0.02 -15.37
CA ILE A 66 -0.13 -0.88 -15.40
C ILE A 66 0.27 -2.31 -15.79
N SER A 67 1.06 -2.48 -16.85
CA SER A 67 1.48 -3.80 -17.33
C SER A 67 2.35 -4.55 -16.31
N SER A 68 3.26 -3.82 -15.65
CA SER A 68 4.07 -4.34 -14.54
C SER A 68 3.19 -4.82 -13.39
N ARG A 69 2.23 -3.99 -12.94
CA ARG A 69 1.30 -4.36 -11.86
C ARG A 69 0.42 -5.56 -12.21
N ILE A 70 -0.06 -5.67 -13.46
CA ILE A 70 -0.84 -6.83 -13.91
C ILE A 70 0.01 -8.10 -13.90
N THR A 71 1.25 -8.01 -14.38
CA THR A 71 2.17 -9.16 -14.42
C THR A 71 2.54 -9.63 -13.01
N VAL A 72 2.82 -8.69 -12.10
CA VAL A 72 3.08 -8.97 -10.69
C VAL A 72 1.84 -9.54 -9.99
N ALA A 73 0.65 -8.98 -10.23
CA ALA A 73 -0.59 -9.52 -9.68
C ALA A 73 -0.89 -10.95 -10.18
N GLY A 74 -0.62 -11.22 -11.47
CA GLY A 74 -0.79 -12.54 -12.07
C GLY A 74 0.23 -13.57 -11.57
N SER A 75 1.47 -13.16 -11.30
CA SER A 75 2.54 -14.06 -10.84
C SER A 75 2.48 -14.35 -9.34
N LEU A 76 1.96 -13.43 -8.53
CA LEU A 76 1.87 -13.62 -7.07
C LEU A 76 0.70 -14.48 -6.62
N SER A 77 -0.17 -14.97 -7.52
CA SER A 77 -1.42 -15.66 -7.15
C SER A 77 -2.08 -15.01 -5.93
N VAL A 78 -2.07 -13.67 -5.87
CA VAL A 78 -2.82 -12.95 -4.86
C VAL A 78 -4.26 -13.34 -5.14
N GLU A 79 -4.80 -14.27 -4.34
CA GLU A 79 -6.21 -14.60 -4.37
C GLU A 79 -6.95 -13.28 -4.18
N ASN A 80 -7.40 -12.74 -5.31
CA ASN A 80 -8.35 -11.65 -5.49
C ASN A 80 -8.79 -10.99 -4.18
N THR A 81 -8.05 -10.01 -3.69
CA THR A 81 -8.56 -9.07 -2.67
C THR A 81 -9.51 -8.03 -3.30
N GLY A 82 -10.21 -8.39 -4.38
CA GLY A 82 -11.14 -7.53 -5.09
C GLY A 82 -12.08 -8.38 -5.95
N PHE A 83 -13.28 -8.63 -5.42
CA PHE A 83 -14.44 -9.21 -6.10
C PHE A 83 -14.14 -10.45 -6.96
N ILE A 84 -14.02 -11.61 -6.29
CA ILE A 84 -14.11 -12.90 -6.96
C ILE A 84 -15.51 -13.04 -7.56
N LEU A 85 -15.58 -13.15 -8.87
CA LEU A 85 -16.83 -13.49 -9.55
C LEU A 85 -17.14 -14.97 -9.29
N PRO A 86 -18.42 -15.32 -9.05
CA PRO A 86 -18.83 -16.71 -8.97
C PRO A 86 -18.45 -17.48 -10.23
N ASP A 87 -18.15 -18.78 -10.08
CA ASP A 87 -17.96 -19.68 -11.22
C ASP A 87 -19.16 -19.59 -12.17
N ASN A 88 -18.91 -19.55 -13.48
CA ASN A 88 -19.91 -19.41 -14.54
C ASN A 88 -20.73 -18.11 -14.52
N TYR A 89 -20.31 -17.06 -13.78
CA TYR A 89 -21.03 -15.77 -13.74
C TYR A 89 -21.39 -15.25 -15.14
N PHE A 90 -20.42 -15.20 -16.05
CA PHE A 90 -20.65 -14.68 -17.41
C PHE A 90 -21.45 -15.63 -18.29
N ASP A 91 -21.34 -16.95 -18.08
CA ASP A 91 -22.10 -17.96 -18.82
C ASP A 91 -23.59 -17.90 -18.44
N GLU A 92 -23.89 -17.65 -17.17
CA GLU A 92 -25.26 -17.54 -16.66
C GLU A 92 -25.84 -16.13 -16.82
N LEU A 93 -25.00 -15.09 -16.89
CA LEU A 93 -25.42 -13.68 -16.96
C LEU A 93 -26.40 -13.42 -18.10
N SER A 94 -26.10 -13.94 -19.30
CA SER A 94 -26.97 -13.74 -20.47
C SER A 94 -28.37 -14.32 -20.25
N ASN A 95 -28.43 -15.54 -19.72
CA ASN A 95 -29.68 -16.22 -19.41
C ASN A 95 -30.45 -15.51 -18.27
N ASN A 96 -29.75 -15.03 -17.25
CA ASN A 96 -30.36 -14.29 -16.15
C ASN A 96 -30.99 -12.97 -16.63
N ILE A 97 -30.26 -12.21 -17.45
CA ILE A 97 -30.74 -10.97 -18.04
C ILE A 97 -31.98 -11.24 -18.89
N GLN A 98 -31.94 -12.23 -19.79
CA GLN A 98 -33.10 -12.57 -20.61
C GLN A 98 -34.30 -13.01 -19.78
N SER A 99 -34.09 -13.85 -18.76
CA SER A 99 -35.14 -14.26 -17.84
C SER A 99 -35.77 -13.06 -17.12
N ARG A 100 -34.96 -12.10 -16.64
CA ARG A 100 -35.46 -10.88 -15.99
C ARG A 100 -36.26 -10.01 -16.94
N ILE A 101 -35.77 -9.80 -18.17
CA ILE A 101 -36.48 -9.01 -19.19
C ILE A 101 -37.84 -9.64 -19.50
N SER A 102 -37.90 -10.97 -19.69
CA SER A 102 -39.16 -11.66 -19.96
C SER A 102 -40.14 -11.57 -18.78
N ILE A 103 -39.65 -11.62 -17.55
CA ILE A 103 -40.49 -11.45 -16.35
C ILE A 103 -41.01 -10.01 -16.27
N GLU A 104 -40.18 -9.01 -16.53
CA GLU A 104 -40.55 -7.59 -16.52
C GLU A 104 -41.56 -7.26 -17.61
N GLU A 105 -41.37 -7.78 -18.83
CA GLU A 105 -42.30 -7.63 -19.95
C GLU A 105 -43.65 -8.30 -19.67
N ALA A 106 -43.64 -9.48 -19.03
CA ALA A 106 -44.86 -10.19 -18.63
C ALA A 106 -45.56 -9.55 -17.41
N ALA A 107 -44.80 -8.93 -16.51
CA ALA A 107 -45.32 -8.24 -15.32
C ALA A 107 -45.88 -6.85 -15.61
N GLY A 108 -45.58 -6.27 -16.79
CA GLY A 108 -46.19 -5.03 -17.28
C GLY A 108 -45.96 -3.81 -16.38
N SER A 109 -44.88 -3.81 -15.60
CA SER A 109 -44.70 -2.89 -14.48
C SER A 109 -43.78 -1.72 -14.83
N GLU A 110 -44.36 -0.53 -15.01
CA GLU A 110 -43.67 0.77 -14.84
C GLU A 110 -43.19 1.01 -13.38
N SER A 111 -43.34 0.02 -12.49
CA SER A 111 -43.12 0.14 -11.04
C SER A 111 -42.11 -0.87 -10.48
N VAL A 112 -41.10 -1.29 -11.25
CA VAL A 112 -39.91 -1.96 -10.67
C VAL A 112 -38.97 -0.91 -10.05
N GLY A 113 -39.53 0.00 -9.25
CA GLY A 113 -38.77 0.86 -8.36
C GLY A 113 -38.42 0.09 -7.09
N PHE A 114 -37.39 0.55 -6.38
CA PHE A 114 -37.16 0.14 -4.99
C PHE A 114 -38.34 0.63 -4.13
N GLU A 115 -39.45 -0.11 -4.14
CA GLU A 115 -40.57 0.15 -3.26
C GLU A 115 -40.22 -0.29 -1.85
N VAL A 116 -40.47 0.60 -0.90
CA VAL A 116 -40.27 0.32 0.51
C VAL A 116 -41.32 -0.71 0.94
N PRO A 117 -40.93 -1.81 1.61
CA PRO A 117 -41.88 -2.81 2.10
C PRO A 117 -43.01 -2.19 2.92
N GLU A 118 -44.22 -2.70 2.73
CA GLU A 118 -45.38 -2.31 3.53
C GLU A 118 -45.07 -2.47 5.03
N GLY A 119 -45.32 -1.44 5.83
CA GLY A 119 -45.03 -1.46 7.26
C GLY A 119 -43.60 -1.07 7.66
N TYR A 120 -42.69 -0.78 6.72
CA TYR A 120 -41.29 -0.43 7.07
C TYR A 120 -41.23 0.77 8.01
N PHE A 121 -41.93 1.86 7.69
CA PHE A 121 -41.87 3.08 8.49
C PHE A 121 -42.61 2.94 9.82
N GLU A 122 -43.71 2.18 9.84
CA GLU A 122 -44.47 1.86 11.05
C GLU A 122 -43.61 1.06 12.06
N ASN A 123 -42.84 0.09 11.56
CA ASN A 123 -41.95 -0.74 12.38
C ASN A 123 -40.62 -0.04 12.69
N LEU A 124 -40.15 0.87 11.84
CA LEU A 124 -38.88 1.60 12.04
C LEU A 124 -38.87 2.36 13.36
N GLN A 125 -39.96 3.06 13.68
CA GLN A 125 -40.09 3.81 14.93
C GLN A 125 -39.97 2.89 16.16
N GLN A 126 -40.62 1.72 16.11
CA GLN A 126 -40.61 0.74 17.20
C GLN A 126 -39.20 0.12 17.35
N ASN A 127 -38.56 -0.22 16.23
CA ASN A 127 -37.21 -0.77 16.21
C ASN A 127 -36.16 0.21 16.76
N ILE A 128 -36.23 1.49 16.37
CA ILE A 128 -35.34 2.52 16.90
C ILE A 128 -35.52 2.67 18.42
N THR A 129 -36.78 2.75 18.88
CA THR A 129 -37.08 2.89 20.32
C THR A 129 -36.60 1.68 21.12
N ALA A 130 -36.83 0.47 20.61
CA ALA A 130 -36.35 -0.76 21.23
C ALA A 130 -34.81 -0.78 21.31
N ARG A 131 -34.12 -0.35 20.25
CA ARG A 131 -32.66 -0.30 20.22
C ARG A 131 -32.09 0.68 21.24
N ILE A 132 -32.68 1.88 21.36
CA ILE A 132 -32.29 2.89 22.34
C ILE A 132 -32.46 2.36 23.77
N SER A 133 -33.59 1.68 24.06
CA SER A 133 -33.82 1.13 25.40
C SER A 133 -32.84 0.02 25.79
N ILE A 134 -32.40 -0.79 24.82
CA ILE A 134 -31.37 -1.80 25.03
C ILE A 134 -30.03 -1.13 25.30
N GLU A 135 -29.69 -0.09 24.55
CA GLU A 135 -28.43 0.65 24.72
C GLU A 135 -28.37 1.40 26.06
N GLU A 136 -29.47 1.99 26.52
CA GLU A 136 -29.58 2.60 27.85
C GLU A 136 -29.44 1.56 28.97
N ALA A 137 -29.99 0.35 28.78
CA ALA A 137 -29.83 -0.73 29.75
C ALA A 137 -28.41 -1.32 29.78
N VAL A 138 -27.68 -1.27 28.65
CA VAL A 138 -26.31 -1.80 28.52
C VAL A 138 -25.24 -0.78 28.93
N THR A 139 -25.49 0.53 28.80
CA THR A 139 -24.56 1.59 29.23
C THR A 139 -24.45 1.74 30.75
N ALA A 140 -25.22 0.97 31.55
CA ALA A 140 -25.07 0.91 33.00
C ALA A 140 -23.71 0.31 33.44
N ASP A 141 -23.06 -0.49 32.59
CA ASP A 141 -21.69 -0.96 32.78
C ASP A 141 -20.81 -0.32 31.71
N GLU A 142 -20.03 0.71 32.08
CA GLU A 142 -19.03 1.42 31.26
C GLU A 142 -18.28 0.48 30.29
N PRO A 143 -18.72 0.33 29.03
CA PRO A 143 -18.19 -0.69 28.13
C PRO A 143 -16.81 -0.30 27.57
N PHE A 144 -16.37 0.93 27.85
CA PHE A 144 -15.08 1.49 27.46
C PHE A 144 -14.17 1.80 28.66
N ALA A 145 -14.50 1.26 29.85
CA ALA A 145 -13.61 1.36 30.99
C ALA A 145 -12.33 0.55 30.74
N VAL A 146 -11.19 1.24 30.74
CA VAL A 146 -9.89 0.57 30.71
C VAL A 146 -9.67 -0.18 32.03
N PRO A 147 -9.05 -1.38 32.00
CA PRO A 147 -8.71 -2.10 33.22
C PRO A 147 -7.85 -1.26 34.16
N ALA A 148 -8.06 -1.39 35.47
CA ALA A 148 -7.23 -0.75 36.48
C ALA A 148 -5.74 -1.09 36.24
N GLY A 149 -4.88 -0.09 36.17
CA GLY A 149 -3.44 -0.29 35.91
C GLY A 149 -3.04 -0.37 34.43
N TYR A 150 -3.97 -0.18 33.48
CA TYR A 150 -3.68 -0.26 32.03
C TYR A 150 -2.59 0.74 31.62
N PHE A 151 -2.71 2.01 32.05
CA PHE A 151 -1.77 3.05 31.68
C PHE A 151 -0.40 2.89 32.36
N GLU A 152 -0.35 2.36 33.58
CA GLU A 152 0.89 2.04 34.29
C GLU A 152 1.65 0.91 33.59
N LYS A 153 0.94 -0.15 33.19
CA LYS A 153 1.53 -1.26 32.42
C LYS A 153 1.98 -0.82 31.04
N LEU A 154 1.18 0.00 30.36
CA LEU A 154 1.53 0.56 29.06
C LEU A 154 2.79 1.44 29.16
N ASN A 155 2.86 2.32 30.16
CA ASN A 155 4.02 3.18 30.38
C ASN A 155 5.28 2.36 30.69
N ALA A 156 5.19 1.37 31.57
CA ALA A 156 6.30 0.45 31.85
C ALA A 156 6.77 -0.32 30.59
N ALA A 157 5.81 -0.77 29.76
CA ALA A 157 6.12 -1.47 28.52
C ALA A 157 6.79 -0.55 27.48
N ILE A 158 6.33 0.70 27.36
CA ILE A 158 6.96 1.71 26.50
C ILE A 158 8.39 1.97 26.96
N LEU A 159 8.59 2.29 28.24
CA LEU A 159 9.92 2.55 28.79
C LEU A 159 10.88 1.36 28.60
N SER A 160 10.41 0.12 28.79
CA SER A 160 11.22 -1.08 28.56
C SER A 160 11.64 -1.30 27.09
N LYS A 161 10.92 -0.68 26.16
CA LYS A 161 11.15 -0.82 24.71
C LYS A 161 11.82 0.40 24.08
N THR A 162 11.74 1.56 24.72
CA THR A 162 12.28 2.83 24.21
C THR A 162 13.56 3.28 24.91
N VAL A 163 13.82 2.78 26.11
CA VAL A 163 15.11 2.97 26.76
C VAL A 163 15.99 1.82 26.31
N ASP A 164 16.97 2.10 25.44
CA ASP A 164 18.07 1.19 25.14
C ASP A 164 18.66 0.65 26.44
N ALA A 165 19.16 -0.59 26.40
CA ALA A 165 19.60 -1.38 27.55
C ALA A 165 20.79 -0.82 28.37
N ASP A 166 21.03 0.49 28.33
CA ASP A 166 22.03 1.23 29.08
C ASP A 166 21.43 2.55 29.55
N GLU A 167 20.69 2.53 30.68
CA GLU A 167 20.67 3.56 31.74
C GLU A 167 19.43 3.40 32.62
N GLN A 168 19.60 2.70 33.74
CA GLN A 168 18.64 2.72 34.85
C GLN A 168 18.69 4.07 35.57
N PRO A 169 17.56 4.77 35.77
CA PRO A 169 17.48 5.84 36.75
C PRO A 169 17.37 5.23 38.15
N GLN A 170 18.30 5.67 38.99
CA GLN A 170 18.44 5.33 40.39
C GLN A 170 17.15 5.61 41.18
N GLN A 171 16.69 4.61 41.93
CA GLN A 171 16.05 4.84 43.22
C GLN A 171 16.97 4.34 44.33
N THR A 172 17.37 5.30 45.14
CA THR A 172 18.21 5.29 46.32
C THR A 172 17.97 4.11 47.24
N GLU A 173 19.03 3.34 47.54
CA GLU A 173 19.35 2.92 48.91
C GLU A 173 20.85 2.55 49.03
N GLN A 174 21.42 2.93 50.16
CA GLN A 174 22.85 3.13 50.41
C GLN A 174 23.59 1.81 50.61
N GLN A 175 24.78 1.65 49.98
CA GLN A 175 25.89 0.85 50.51
C GLN A 175 27.20 1.07 49.71
N PRO A 176 28.36 1.30 50.37
CA PRO A 176 29.62 1.56 49.68
C PRO A 176 30.46 0.28 49.56
N ALA A 177 30.86 -0.14 48.35
CA ALA A 177 32.06 -0.99 48.18
C ALA A 177 32.48 -1.20 46.71
N GLN A 178 33.56 -0.50 46.34
CA GLN A 178 34.72 -0.96 45.56
C GLN A 178 34.50 -1.52 44.14
N GLN A 179 34.70 -0.65 43.14
CA GLN A 179 35.02 -1.04 41.77
C GLN A 179 36.40 -1.71 41.71
N ARG A 180 36.46 -3.00 41.43
CA ARG A 180 37.68 -3.70 41.00
C ARG A 180 37.59 -3.97 39.50
N GLY A 181 38.10 -3.03 38.71
CA GLY A 181 38.33 -3.25 37.28
C GLY A 181 39.43 -4.29 37.10
N VAL A 182 39.08 -5.49 36.62
CA VAL A 182 40.06 -6.51 36.23
C VAL A 182 40.59 -6.15 34.85
N VAL A 183 41.78 -5.52 34.80
CA VAL A 183 42.49 -5.32 33.53
C VAL A 183 43.37 -6.54 33.28
N ARG A 184 42.92 -7.45 32.42
CA ARG A 184 43.70 -8.62 32.00
C ARG A 184 44.78 -8.18 31.01
N ARG A 185 46.00 -8.00 31.50
CA ARG A 185 47.19 -7.71 30.69
C ARG A 185 47.59 -8.96 29.90
N PHE A 186 47.39 -8.95 28.58
CA PHE A 186 47.91 -10.00 27.71
C PHE A 186 49.42 -9.85 27.57
N ILE A 187 50.14 -10.88 27.99
CA ILE A 187 51.59 -10.97 27.98
C ILE A 187 52.05 -11.08 26.52
N SER A 188 52.85 -10.12 26.05
CA SER A 188 53.60 -10.28 24.80
C SER A 188 54.88 -11.07 25.08
N SER A 189 55.01 -12.24 24.49
CA SER A 189 56.27 -13.00 24.49
C SER A 189 56.73 -13.23 23.04
N GLY A 190 58.04 -13.11 22.81
CA GLY A 190 58.74 -12.96 21.52
C GLY A 190 58.69 -14.13 20.52
N VAL A 191 57.59 -14.89 20.48
CA VAL A 191 57.36 -16.00 19.53
C VAL A 191 56.86 -15.54 18.15
N TYR A 192 56.34 -14.32 18.02
CA TYR A 192 55.88 -13.78 16.73
C TYR A 192 57.01 -13.66 15.68
N ARG A 193 58.27 -13.55 16.11
CA ARG A 193 59.42 -13.46 15.21
C ARG A 193 59.68 -14.76 14.44
N TYR A 194 59.42 -15.91 15.07
CA TYR A 194 59.60 -17.22 14.43
C TYR A 194 58.38 -17.62 13.60
N ALA A 195 57.18 -17.25 14.02
CA ALA A 195 55.95 -17.50 13.26
C ALA A 195 55.97 -16.79 11.89
N ALA A 196 56.42 -15.54 11.83
CA ALA A 196 56.54 -14.81 10.57
C ALA A 196 57.53 -15.45 9.58
N ALA A 197 58.68 -15.95 10.07
CA ALA A 197 59.66 -16.62 9.21
C ALA A 197 59.13 -17.94 8.63
N ALA A 198 58.41 -18.73 9.42
CA ALA A 198 57.81 -19.98 8.95
C ALA A 198 56.78 -19.74 7.83
N CYS A 199 55.92 -18.73 7.98
CA CYS A 199 54.93 -18.38 6.95
C CYS A 199 55.59 -17.99 5.62
N VAL A 200 56.69 -17.23 5.66
CA VAL A 200 57.43 -16.85 4.44
C VAL A 200 58.04 -18.08 3.76
N THR A 201 58.60 -19.02 4.52
CA THR A 201 59.15 -20.26 3.94
C THR A 201 58.09 -21.18 3.36
N ILE A 202 56.89 -21.24 3.96
CA ILE A 202 55.76 -22.02 3.43
C ILE A 202 55.22 -21.36 2.16
N ALA A 203 55.11 -20.04 2.11
CA ALA A 203 54.64 -19.33 0.93
C ALA A 203 55.57 -19.51 -0.28
N ILE A 204 56.89 -19.43 -0.06
CA ILE A 204 57.91 -19.64 -1.11
C ILE A 204 57.97 -21.13 -1.51
N GLY A 205 57.87 -22.04 -0.54
CA GLY A 205 57.83 -23.48 -0.81
C GLY A 205 56.59 -23.89 -1.60
N ALA A 206 55.42 -23.35 -1.25
CA ALA A 206 54.16 -23.61 -1.95
C ALA A 206 54.18 -23.05 -3.38
N THR A 207 54.71 -21.85 -3.59
CA THR A 207 54.83 -21.27 -4.94
C THR A 207 55.80 -22.07 -5.82
N PHE A 208 56.92 -22.57 -5.28
CA PHE A 208 57.84 -23.41 -6.05
C PHE A 208 57.27 -24.82 -6.32
N PHE A 209 56.47 -25.36 -5.40
CA PHE A 209 55.82 -26.67 -5.57
C PHE A 209 54.66 -26.60 -6.58
N LEU A 210 53.80 -25.58 -6.48
CA LEU A 210 52.72 -25.34 -7.44
C LEU A 210 53.24 -25.00 -8.84
N ASN A 211 54.42 -24.38 -8.95
CA ASN A 211 55.03 -24.04 -10.24
C ASN A 211 55.93 -25.15 -10.82
N ARG A 212 56.05 -26.31 -10.15
CA ARG A 212 56.72 -27.51 -10.69
C ARG A 212 55.77 -28.38 -11.53
N ASP A 213 54.46 -28.27 -11.32
CA ASP A 213 53.46 -29.07 -12.03
C ASP A 213 52.83 -28.33 -13.23
N THR A 214 53.22 -27.08 -13.50
CA THR A 214 52.67 -26.25 -14.60
C THR A 214 53.39 -26.38 -15.94
N HIS A 215 54.20 -27.44 -16.13
CA HIS A 215 54.68 -27.86 -17.45
C HIS A 215 54.12 -29.23 -17.86
N SER A 216 52.80 -29.41 -17.78
CA SER A 216 51.99 -30.30 -18.64
C SER A 216 50.51 -30.10 -18.34
N ALA A 217 49.68 -30.13 -19.38
CA ALA A 217 48.21 -29.99 -19.38
C ALA A 217 47.65 -28.55 -19.29
N ALA A 218 47.70 -27.86 -20.44
CA ALA A 218 46.60 -27.00 -20.82
C ALA A 218 45.35 -27.87 -21.03
N THR A 219 44.40 -27.81 -20.09
CA THR A 219 43.01 -28.22 -20.33
C THR A 219 42.12 -27.30 -19.49
N GLN A 220 41.17 -26.68 -20.17
CA GLN A 220 40.14 -25.80 -19.63
C GLN A 220 39.42 -26.46 -18.45
N ALA A 221 39.31 -25.75 -17.33
CA ALA A 221 38.32 -26.00 -16.29
C ALA A 221 37.96 -24.68 -15.60
N ASN A 222 36.69 -24.31 -15.78
CA ASN A 222 35.98 -23.21 -15.15
C ASN A 222 36.00 -23.36 -13.60
N PRO A 223 36.46 -22.37 -12.81
CA PRO A 223 36.38 -22.45 -11.36
C PRO A 223 34.97 -22.05 -10.92
N GLN A 224 34.05 -23.02 -10.82
CA GLN A 224 32.79 -22.81 -10.13
C GLN A 224 33.05 -22.53 -8.65
N HIS A 225 32.62 -21.35 -8.19
CA HIS A 225 32.72 -20.85 -6.83
C HIS A 225 31.77 -21.60 -5.88
N ALA A 226 32.05 -22.88 -5.61
CA ALA A 226 31.44 -23.58 -4.49
C ALA A 226 32.19 -23.18 -3.19
N ASP A 227 31.43 -22.74 -2.19
CA ASP A 227 31.85 -22.57 -0.79
C ASP A 227 32.61 -21.28 -0.40
N SER A 228 32.18 -20.11 -0.90
CA SER A 228 32.62 -18.83 -0.31
C SER A 228 31.85 -18.50 0.98
N PHE A 229 32.53 -17.98 2.00
CA PHE A 229 31.94 -17.51 3.27
C PHE A 229 30.74 -16.56 3.06
N LEU A 230 30.77 -15.79 1.98
CA LEU A 230 29.69 -14.89 1.60
C LEU A 230 28.42 -15.64 1.23
N HIS A 231 28.51 -16.76 0.50
CA HIS A 231 27.36 -17.55 0.09
C HIS A 231 26.59 -18.13 1.30
N SER A 232 27.30 -18.61 2.33
CA SER A 232 26.68 -19.08 3.57
C SER A 232 26.02 -17.95 4.37
N ARG A 233 26.56 -16.74 4.31
CA ARG A 233 25.98 -15.59 5.02
C ARG A 233 24.76 -15.03 4.30
N LEU A 234 24.78 -15.01 2.96
CA LEU A 234 23.67 -14.52 2.12
C LEU A 234 22.47 -15.47 2.15
N SER A 235 22.70 -16.79 2.15
CA SER A 235 21.63 -17.80 2.20
C SER A 235 20.90 -17.86 3.55
N ASN A 236 21.53 -17.39 4.64
CA ASN A 236 20.93 -17.38 5.98
C ASN A 236 20.13 -16.10 6.29
N ILE A 237 19.98 -15.17 5.34
CA ILE A 237 19.16 -13.97 5.53
C ILE A 237 17.68 -14.35 5.28
N PRO A 238 16.77 -14.13 6.24
CA PRO A 238 15.38 -14.50 6.08
C PRO A 238 14.68 -13.60 5.04
N LEU A 239 13.74 -14.17 4.27
CA LEU A 239 13.12 -13.50 3.12
C LEU A 239 12.40 -12.18 3.47
N ASN A 240 11.93 -12.01 4.71
CA ASN A 240 11.28 -10.79 5.17
C ASN A 240 12.25 -9.60 5.27
N GLU A 241 13.51 -9.84 5.68
CA GLU A 241 14.55 -8.81 5.75
C GLU A 241 14.99 -8.39 4.35
N ILE A 242 15.11 -9.35 3.42
CA ILE A 242 15.39 -9.09 2.01
C ILE A 242 14.28 -8.23 1.40
N ARG A 243 13.01 -8.57 1.67
CA ARG A 243 11.86 -7.80 1.22
C ARG A 243 11.83 -6.40 1.82
N GLY A 244 12.06 -6.26 3.13
CA GLY A 244 12.07 -4.96 3.79
C GLY A 244 13.18 -4.04 3.27
N TYR A 245 14.39 -4.59 3.07
CA TYR A 245 15.50 -3.84 2.49
C TYR A 245 15.21 -3.42 1.04
N ALA A 246 14.62 -4.33 0.24
CA ALA A 246 14.21 -4.05 -1.13
C ALA A 246 13.13 -2.97 -1.19
N GLU A 247 12.09 -3.04 -0.37
CA GLU A 247 11.02 -2.03 -0.32
C GLU A 247 11.52 -0.65 0.13
N GLN A 248 12.54 -0.60 1.00
CA GLN A 248 13.08 0.64 1.52
C GLN A 248 14.14 1.28 0.60
N ASN A 249 14.83 0.50 -0.24
CA ASN A 249 15.96 0.96 -1.06
C ASN A 249 15.78 0.74 -2.57
N LEU A 250 14.65 0.20 -3.05
CA LEU A 250 14.35 0.21 -4.49
C LEU A 250 13.88 1.61 -4.92
N ASP A 251 14.85 2.44 -5.28
CA ASP A 251 14.64 3.46 -6.30
C ASP A 251 14.73 2.74 -7.65
N ALA A 252 13.60 2.59 -8.35
CA ALA A 252 13.46 1.73 -9.53
C ALA A 252 14.38 2.11 -10.72
N SER A 253 14.99 3.30 -10.67
CA SER A 253 15.92 3.80 -11.68
C SER A 253 17.30 3.15 -11.62
N GLU A 254 17.83 2.80 -10.44
CA GLU A 254 19.21 2.28 -10.35
C GLU A 254 19.31 0.81 -10.79
N THR A 255 18.31 -0.02 -10.49
CA THR A 255 18.35 -1.46 -10.76
C THR A 255 18.31 -1.82 -12.25
N GLN A 256 17.69 -1.01 -13.11
CA GLN A 256 17.67 -1.26 -14.56
C GLN A 256 19.02 -0.94 -15.23
N SER A 257 19.80 0.00 -14.69
CA SER A 257 21.09 0.41 -15.27
C SER A 257 22.15 -0.67 -15.07
N TYR A 258 22.20 -1.32 -13.91
CA TYR A 258 23.27 -2.29 -13.62
C TYR A 258 23.00 -3.70 -14.18
N ILE A 259 21.73 -4.08 -14.36
CA ILE A 259 21.37 -5.40 -14.89
C ILE A 259 21.48 -5.44 -16.42
N SER A 260 21.13 -4.35 -17.12
CA SER A 260 21.20 -4.30 -18.58
C SER A 260 22.62 -4.12 -19.14
N GLU A 261 23.56 -3.62 -18.33
CA GLU A 261 24.92 -3.32 -18.81
C GLU A 261 25.91 -4.49 -18.63
N ASN A 262 25.68 -5.39 -17.67
CA ASN A 262 26.68 -6.40 -17.28
C ASN A 262 26.26 -7.87 -17.44
N VAL A 263 25.03 -8.17 -17.85
CA VAL A 263 24.57 -9.54 -18.07
C VAL A 263 23.87 -9.60 -19.43
N SER A 264 24.42 -10.38 -20.36
CA SER A 264 23.76 -10.60 -21.64
C SER A 264 22.58 -11.56 -21.45
N ASP A 265 21.48 -11.31 -22.16
CA ASP A 265 20.29 -12.17 -22.14
C ASP A 265 20.61 -13.64 -22.49
N GLU A 266 21.72 -13.87 -23.18
CA GLU A 266 22.21 -15.18 -23.61
C GLU A 266 22.80 -16.01 -22.44
N GLU A 267 23.49 -15.36 -21.48
CA GLU A 267 23.97 -16.04 -20.26
C GLU A 267 22.80 -16.43 -19.32
N LEU A 268 21.74 -15.62 -19.27
CA LEU A 268 20.55 -15.91 -18.45
C LEU A 268 19.80 -17.13 -18.96
N LEU A 269 19.72 -17.31 -20.27
CA LEU A 269 19.08 -18.47 -20.89
C LEU A 269 19.90 -19.74 -20.71
N ASP A 270 21.23 -19.65 -20.74
CA ASP A 270 22.11 -20.81 -20.50
C ASP A 270 22.00 -21.30 -19.04
N TYR A 271 21.92 -20.37 -18.08
CA TYR A 271 21.77 -20.70 -16.66
C TYR A 271 20.43 -21.37 -16.35
N ILE A 272 19.33 -20.90 -16.95
CA ILE A 272 17.99 -21.48 -16.77
C ILE A 272 17.90 -22.89 -17.38
N ASN A 273 18.57 -23.13 -18.51
CA ASN A 273 18.54 -24.43 -19.17
C ASN A 273 19.48 -25.48 -18.55
N THR A 274 20.46 -25.06 -17.74
CA THR A 274 21.43 -25.96 -17.11
C THR A 274 20.92 -26.57 -15.78
N GLU A 275 19.93 -25.94 -15.15
CA GLU A 275 19.35 -26.36 -13.85
C GLU A 275 18.01 -27.12 -13.99
N LEU A 276 17.64 -27.60 -15.20
CA LEU A 276 16.44 -28.41 -15.45
C LEU A 276 16.76 -29.81 -15.99
#